data_AF-A0A974S6B9-F1
#
_entry.id   AF-A0A974S6B9-F1
#
_cell.length_a   1.000
_cell.length_b   1.000
_cell.length_c   1.000
_cell.angle_alpha   90.00
_cell.angle_beta   90.00
_cell.angle_gamma   90.00
#
_symmetry.space_group_name_H-M   'P 1'
#
loop_
_entity.id
_entity.type
_entity.pdbx_description
1 polymer ?
#
loop_
_entity_poly.entity_id
_entity_poly.type
_entity_poly.pdbx_seq_one_letter_code
_entity_poly.pdbx_strand_id
1 'polypeptide(L)'
;MRKLMTLGVLIMMCGCQREVAVPTAQQLIADRALLSEWQGKCDTGEFSQLAPAEKSDRCSTTQEATISVAQMSAGKKESDFFKANTVRK
;
A
#
# COMPACT_ATOMS: atom_id res chain seq x y z
N MET A 1 -28.61 23.43 43.71
CA MET A 1 -29.65 22.94 42.79
C MET A 1 -29.52 23.75 41.50
N ARG A 2 -29.02 23.20 40.41
CA ARG A 2 -29.55 22.16 39.50
C ARG A 2 -30.03 22.88 38.24
N LYS A 3 -29.44 22.47 37.11
CA LYS A 3 -29.90 22.64 35.73
C LYS A 3 -29.67 24.04 35.15
N LEU A 4 -28.77 24.13 34.18
CA LEU A 4 -29.12 24.35 32.79
C LEU A 4 -27.84 24.26 31.94
N MET A 5 -27.94 23.54 30.82
CA MET A 5 -27.00 23.57 29.69
C MET A 5 -25.70 22.75 29.79
N THR A 6 -25.83 21.44 29.99
CA THR A 6 -24.81 20.45 29.56
C THR A 6 -25.35 19.56 28.44
N LEU A 7 -26.02 20.16 27.46
CA LEU A 7 -26.42 19.52 26.19
C LEU A 7 -25.90 20.40 25.05
N GLY A 8 -24.67 20.13 24.61
CA GLY A 8 -24.07 20.91 23.55
C GLY A 8 -22.63 20.54 23.19
N VAL A 9 -22.12 19.39 23.62
CA VAL A 9 -20.79 18.89 23.22
C VAL A 9 -20.92 17.42 22.83
N LEU A 10 -21.66 17.16 21.75
CA LEU A 10 -21.76 15.83 21.15
C LEU A 10 -21.52 15.85 19.64
N ILE A 11 -20.88 16.90 19.13
CA ILE A 11 -20.45 16.96 17.73
C ILE A 11 -18.99 17.38 17.69
N MET A 12 -18.14 16.55 18.29
CA MET A 12 -16.78 16.40 17.80
C MET A 12 -16.74 15.01 17.16
N MET A 13 -17.39 14.91 16.00
CA MET A 13 -17.00 13.88 15.04
C MET A 13 -15.52 14.12 14.81
N CYS A 14 -14.71 13.25 15.42
CA CYS A 14 -13.29 13.15 15.15
C CYS A 14 -13.20 12.79 13.66
N GLY A 15 -13.15 13.83 12.83
CA GLY A 15 -12.77 13.72 11.44
C GLY A 15 -11.35 13.21 11.48
N CYS A 16 -11.20 11.89 11.48
CA CYS A 16 -9.97 11.21 11.11
C CYS A 16 -9.74 11.53 9.63
N GLN A 17 -9.37 12.77 9.32
CA GLN A 17 -8.44 13.09 8.24
C GLN A 17 -7.13 12.41 8.62
N ARG A 18 -7.13 11.07 8.58
CA ARG A 18 -5.91 10.31 8.43
C ARG A 18 -5.46 10.70 7.05
N GLU A 19 -4.55 11.66 7.00
CA GLU A 19 -3.59 11.79 5.91
C GLU A 19 -2.91 10.41 5.84
N VAL A 20 -3.51 9.50 5.08
CA VAL A 20 -2.97 8.16 4.86
C VAL A 20 -1.75 8.42 4.00
N ALA A 21 -0.59 8.59 4.67
CA ALA A 21 0.70 8.76 4.05
C ALA A 21 0.83 7.66 3.00
N VAL A 22 0.71 8.06 1.72
CA VAL A 22 0.79 7.13 0.59
C VAL A 22 2.24 6.66 0.55
N PRO A 23 2.50 5.35 0.69
CA PRO A 23 3.84 4.84 0.61
C PRO A 23 4.37 5.07 -0.80
N THR A 24 5.63 5.45 -0.89
CA THR A 24 6.29 5.60 -2.19
C THR A 24 6.52 4.23 -2.82
N ALA A 25 6.72 4.20 -4.14
CA ALA A 25 7.09 2.96 -4.84
C ALA A 25 8.31 2.27 -4.20
N GLN A 26 9.30 3.04 -3.73
CA GLN A 26 10.49 2.47 -3.06
C GLN A 26 10.15 1.80 -1.73
N GLN A 27 9.24 2.38 -0.93
CA GLN A 27 8.78 1.77 0.32
C GLN A 27 8.01 0.48 0.06
N LEU A 28 7.16 0.46 -0.97
CA LEU A 28 6.42 -0.74 -1.39
C LEU A 28 7.36 -1.84 -1.93
N ILE A 29 8.41 -1.48 -2.66
CA ILE A 29 9.41 -2.45 -3.15
C ILE A 29 10.20 -3.05 -1.98
N ALA A 30 10.54 -2.24 -0.98
CA ALA A 30 11.30 -2.64 0.20
C ALA A 30 10.49 -3.53 1.15
N ASP A 31 9.19 -3.28 1.30
CA ASP A 31 8.30 -4.03 2.18
C ASP A 31 7.27 -4.85 1.39
N ARG A 32 7.52 -6.16 1.29
CA ARG A 32 6.65 -7.11 0.58
C ARG A 32 5.30 -7.31 1.26
N ALA A 33 5.22 -7.18 2.58
CA ALA A 33 3.96 -7.32 3.30
C ALA A 33 3.06 -6.12 3.02
N LEU A 34 3.64 -4.91 3.09
CA LEU A 34 2.96 -3.67 2.72
C LEU A 34 2.50 -3.69 1.25
N LEU A 35 3.35 -4.12 0.33
CA LEU A 35 2.99 -4.25 -1.08
C LEU A 35 1.78 -5.17 -1.30
N SER A 36 1.75 -6.33 -0.64
CA SER A 36 0.64 -7.26 -0.73
C SER A 36 -0.66 -6.68 -0.16
N GLU A 37 -0.58 -5.93 0.94
CA GLU A 37 -1.73 -5.24 1.50
C GLU A 37 -2.29 -4.20 0.51
N TRP A 38 -1.42 -3.38 -0.06
CA TRP A 38 -1.81 -2.33 -1.00
C TRP A 38 -2.36 -2.89 -2.31
N GLN A 39 -1.78 -3.98 -2.80
CA GLN A 39 -2.30 -4.70 -3.96
C GLN A 39 -3.70 -5.26 -3.66
N GLY A 40 -3.88 -5.87 -2.48
CA GLY A 40 -5.19 -6.33 -2.01
C GLY A 40 -6.23 -5.20 -1.94
N LYS A 41 -5.86 -4.00 -1.51
CA LYS A 41 -6.76 -2.84 -1.48
C LYS A 41 -7.17 -2.36 -2.87
N CYS A 42 -6.27 -2.47 -3.85
CA CYS A 42 -6.59 -2.19 -5.26
C CYS A 42 -7.52 -3.26 -5.85
N ASP A 43 -7.28 -4.53 -5.55
CA ASP A 43 -8.02 -5.67 -6.11
C ASP A 43 -9.41 -5.83 -5.49
N THR A 44 -9.55 -5.63 -4.18
CA THR A 44 -10.82 -5.76 -3.43
C THR A 44 -11.73 -4.55 -3.58
N GLY A 45 -11.23 -3.46 -4.18
CA GLY A 45 -11.98 -2.24 -4.38
C GLY A 45 -12.13 -1.38 -3.12
N GLU A 46 -11.31 -1.59 -2.08
CA GLU A 46 -11.24 -0.72 -0.89
C GLU A 46 -10.96 0.74 -1.26
N PHE A 47 -10.23 0.98 -2.34
CA PHE A 47 -10.00 2.31 -2.90
C PHE A 47 -11.12 2.83 -3.80
N SER A 48 -12.23 2.11 -4.00
CA SER A 48 -13.34 2.56 -4.86
C SER A 48 -14.12 3.73 -4.29
N GLN A 49 -13.97 3.98 -2.99
CA GLN A 49 -14.52 5.15 -2.29
C GLN A 49 -13.65 6.40 -2.42
N LEU A 50 -12.43 6.29 -2.96
CA LEU A 50 -11.55 7.43 -3.24
C LEU A 50 -11.93 8.11 -4.55
N ALA A 51 -11.49 9.37 -4.72
CA ALA A 51 -11.63 10.04 -6.00
C ALA A 51 -10.90 9.23 -7.10
N PRO A 52 -11.42 9.19 -8.34
CA PRO A 52 -10.82 8.38 -9.41
C PRO A 52 -9.33 8.65 -9.64
N ALA A 53 -8.91 9.92 -9.54
CA ALA A 53 -7.51 10.31 -9.67
C ALA A 53 -6.65 9.74 -8.53
N GLU A 54 -7.08 9.88 -7.27
CA GLU A 54 -6.36 9.35 -6.11
C GLU A 54 -6.29 7.82 -6.11
N LYS A 55 -7.37 7.15 -6.54
CA LYS A 55 -7.38 5.70 -6.74
C LYS A 55 -6.37 5.29 -7.80
N SER A 56 -6.37 5.99 -8.94
CA SER A 56 -5.46 5.72 -10.05
C SER A 56 -4.00 5.86 -9.62
N ASP A 57 -3.66 6.94 -8.92
CA ASP A 57 -2.28 7.21 -8.46
C ASP A 57 -1.79 6.18 -7.44
N ARG A 58 -2.66 5.78 -6.50
CA ARG A 58 -2.33 4.78 -5.48
C ARG A 58 -2.13 3.39 -6.09
N CYS A 59 -3.00 3.00 -7.02
CA CYS A 59 -2.92 1.69 -7.66
C CYS A 59 -1.85 1.61 -8.73
N SER A 60 -1.56 2.69 -9.46
CA SER A 60 -0.45 2.72 -10.42
C SER A 60 0.90 2.57 -9.70
N THR A 61 1.12 3.30 -8.62
CA THR A 61 2.34 3.21 -7.79
C THR A 61 2.51 1.78 -7.23
N THR A 62 1.41 1.19 -6.76
CA THR A 62 1.39 -0.19 -6.24
C THR A 62 1.69 -1.20 -7.34
N GLN A 63 1.14 -0.99 -8.54
CA GLN A 63 1.38 -1.86 -9.69
C GLN A 63 2.83 -1.78 -10.17
N GLU A 64 3.42 -0.58 -10.26
CA GLU A 64 4.84 -0.40 -10.59
C GLU A 64 5.75 -1.11 -9.58
N ALA A 65 5.47 -0.95 -8.29
CA ALA A 65 6.21 -1.64 -7.24
C ALA A 65 6.09 -3.16 -7.37
N THR A 66 4.90 -3.68 -7.68
CA THR A 66 4.64 -5.11 -7.91
C THR A 66 5.44 -5.66 -9.08
N ILE A 67 5.46 -4.94 -10.21
CA ILE A 67 6.21 -5.35 -11.40
C ILE A 67 7.72 -5.36 -11.10
N SER A 68 8.22 -4.30 -10.47
CA SER A 68 9.65 -4.19 -10.11
C SER A 68 10.08 -5.35 -9.22
N VAL A 69 9.25 -5.67 -8.23
CA VAL A 69 9.44 -6.78 -7.30
C VAL A 69 9.50 -8.14 -8.02
N ALA A 70 8.64 -8.35 -9.02
CA ALA A 70 8.58 -9.57 -9.81
C ALA A 70 9.79 -9.70 -10.77
N GLN A 71 10.23 -8.60 -11.35
CA GLN A 71 11.43 -8.56 -12.18
C GLN A 71 12.69 -8.88 -11.37
N MET A 72 12.81 -8.29 -10.17
CA MET A 72 13.94 -8.56 -9.26
C MET A 72 13.98 -10.04 -8.84
N SER A 73 12.83 -10.65 -8.55
CA SER A 73 12.79 -12.06 -8.17
C SER A 73 13.10 -12.99 -9.34
N ALA A 74 12.61 -12.67 -10.55
CA ALA A 74 12.94 -13.41 -11.77
C ALA A 74 14.44 -13.35 -12.08
N GLY A 75 15.04 -12.16 -12.06
CA GLY A 75 16.47 -11.98 -12.31
C GLY A 75 17.34 -12.68 -11.26
N LYS A 76 16.92 -12.67 -9.99
CA LYS A 76 17.59 -13.43 -8.93
C LYS A 76 17.52 -14.93 -9.20
N LYS A 77 16.36 -15.46 -9.57
CA LYS A 77 16.18 -16.88 -9.90
C LYS A 77 17.06 -17.31 -11.06
N GLU A 78 17.18 -16.49 -12.10
CA GLU A 78 18.06 -16.75 -13.25
C GLU A 78 19.53 -16.76 -12.82
N SER A 79 19.97 -15.77 -12.03
CA SER A 79 21.33 -15.70 -11.50
C SER A 79 21.67 -16.91 -10.61
N ASP A 80 20.76 -17.30 -9.72
CA ASP A 80 20.91 -18.46 -8.85
C ASP A 80 20.98 -19.76 -9.66
N PHE A 81 20.15 -19.90 -10.70
CA PHE A 81 20.21 -21.05 -11.63
C PHE A 81 21.54 -21.11 -12.37
N PHE A 82 22.03 -19.98 -12.89
CA PHE A 82 23.31 -19.92 -13.57
C PHE A 82 24.44 -20.32 -12.62
N LYS A 83 24.47 -19.77 -11.40
CA LYS A 83 25.47 -20.10 -10.38
C LYS A 83 25.45 -21.58 -10.00
N ALA A 84 24.27 -22.16 -9.80
CA ALA A 84 24.14 -23.57 -9.45
C ALA A 84 24.62 -24.53 -10.56
N ASN A 85 24.51 -24.14 -11.83
CA ASN A 85 24.85 -25.00 -12.96
C ASN A 85 26.23 -24.73 -13.57
N THR A 86 26.80 -23.55 -13.40
CA THR A 86 28.13 -23.20 -13.94
C THR A 86 29.25 -23.31 -12.92
N VAL A 87 28.95 -23.27 -11.62
CA VAL A 87 29.94 -23.49 -10.54
C VAL A 87 30.07 -24.99 -10.19
N ARG A 88 29.90 -25.88 -11.17
CA ARG A 88 30.31 -27.29 -11.01
C ARG A 88 31.83 -27.35 -11.17
N LYS A 89 32.53 -27.60 -10.05
CA LYS A 89 33.93 -28.07 -10.04
C LYS A 89 34.02 -29.49 -10.57
#